data_AF-A0A4V3S0F6-F1
#
_entry.id   AF-A0A4V3S0F6-F1
#
_cell.length_a   1.000
_cell.length_b   1.000
_cell.length_c   1.000
_cell.angle_alpha   90.00
_cell.angle_beta   90.00
_cell.angle_gamma   90.00
#
_symmetry.space_group_name_H-M   'P 1'
#
loop_
_entity.id
_entity.type
_entity.pdbx_description
1 polymer ?
#
loop_
_entity_poly.entity_id
_entity_poly.type
_entity_poly.pdbx_seq_one_letter_code
_entity_poly.pdbx_strand_id
1 'polypeptide(L)'
;MFGIGKKQEELERELLSKQAEADKYLKKLSEVTNKMRLVQKETETGIASMEESQNELDSQMEKLTQAVKGAAGEAKRQNVRNRELQKKIVILANKAGLADGTYQRSIEGIYRREKELLEMIEQGRKLTSPEEVLELAATGMRQEMGEMGKRIGEMEEMEKQMGILALNAAIEAGRLGEDGVQFVEAAEKVRDLSGKYHQSAAFMAEKMQKMEERLKEAETQVLYLTQIWNEHNARLEKAAEGFGSYASRLEETETRNLVPQILALAESLDQSVGDGELITKQYDAASQVVEQTGKTFMGQQETLNNLRRKAKEVEEWLRAVGAEISK
;
A
#
# COMPACT_ATOMS: atom_id res chain seq x y z
N MET A 1 67.48 102.99 65.74
CA MET A 1 67.65 101.93 64.73
C MET A 1 67.42 100.55 65.35
N PHE A 2 66.16 100.12 65.62
CA PHE A 2 65.88 98.79 66.20
C PHE A 2 64.49 98.21 65.81
N GLY A 3 63.89 98.66 64.70
CA GLY A 3 62.55 98.24 64.26
C GLY A 3 62.48 97.52 62.91
N ILE A 4 63.59 97.43 62.17
CA ILE A 4 63.63 96.84 60.81
C ILE A 4 64.01 95.35 60.87
N GLY A 5 64.90 94.93 61.78
CA GLY A 5 65.34 93.53 61.91
C GLY A 5 64.26 92.55 62.38
N LYS A 6 63.38 92.95 63.32
CA LYS A 6 62.28 92.07 63.79
C LYS A 6 61.22 91.79 62.72
N LYS A 7 60.89 92.79 61.88
CA LYS A 7 59.94 92.62 60.77
C LYS A 7 60.52 91.71 59.67
N GLN A 8 61.83 91.72 59.48
CA GLN A 8 62.53 90.91 58.48
C GLN A 8 62.65 89.45 58.91
N GLU A 9 62.93 89.18 60.20
CA GLU A 9 62.90 87.82 60.78
C GLU A 9 61.48 87.21 60.80
N GLU A 10 60.45 88.03 61.05
CA GLU A 10 59.05 87.58 61.05
C GLU A 10 58.59 87.25 59.63
N LEU A 11 58.99 88.06 58.63
CA LEU A 11 58.76 87.78 57.21
C LEU A 11 59.53 86.54 56.73
N GLU A 12 60.77 86.32 57.17
CA GLU A 12 61.55 85.11 56.86
C GLU A 12 60.95 83.86 57.49
N ARG A 13 60.46 83.93 58.74
CA ARG A 13 59.72 82.82 59.37
C ARG A 13 58.41 82.52 58.66
N GLU A 14 57.68 83.55 58.23
CA GLU A 14 56.45 83.40 57.46
C GLU A 14 56.74 82.80 56.08
N LEU A 15 57.81 83.24 55.41
CA LEU A 15 58.26 82.72 54.12
C LEU A 15 58.72 81.25 54.21
N LEU A 16 59.49 80.90 55.25
CA LEU A 16 59.88 79.52 55.53
C LEU A 16 58.68 78.63 55.89
N SER A 17 57.71 79.15 56.65
CA SER A 17 56.47 78.44 56.95
C SER A 17 55.64 78.21 55.68
N LYS A 18 55.53 79.21 54.81
CA LYS A 18 54.83 79.11 53.51
C LYS A 18 55.55 78.17 52.55
N GLN A 19 56.88 78.14 52.57
CA GLN A 19 57.67 77.22 51.76
C GLN A 19 57.55 75.77 52.26
N ALA A 20 57.60 75.54 53.57
CA ALA A 20 57.33 74.22 54.15
C ALA A 20 55.89 73.73 53.88
N GLU A 21 54.92 74.63 53.86
CA GLU A 21 53.54 74.35 53.49
C GLU A 21 53.41 73.99 52.00
N ALA A 22 54.08 74.74 51.11
CA ALA A 22 54.16 74.46 49.68
C ALA A 22 54.85 73.12 49.37
N ASP A 23 55.97 72.81 50.05
CA ASP A 23 56.67 71.52 49.91
C ASP A 23 55.80 70.34 50.35
N LYS A 24 55.02 70.52 51.44
CA LYS A 24 54.04 69.53 51.89
C LYS A 24 52.93 69.30 50.86
N TYR A 25 52.46 70.36 50.19
CA TYR A 25 51.48 70.26 49.10
C TYR A 25 52.08 69.61 47.84
N LEU A 26 53.31 69.96 47.45
CA LEU A 26 54.03 69.34 46.33
C LEU A 26 54.25 67.84 46.56
N LYS A 27 54.63 67.43 47.78
CA LYS A 27 54.76 66.02 48.15
C LYS A 27 53.43 65.27 48.01
N LYS A 28 52.33 65.84 48.52
CA LYS A 28 50.99 65.24 48.35
C LYS A 28 50.55 65.17 46.89
N LEU A 29 50.81 66.22 46.10
CA LEU A 29 50.52 66.23 44.66
C LEU A 29 51.32 65.15 43.93
N SER A 30 52.61 64.97 44.24
CA SER A 30 53.44 63.90 43.69
C SER A 30 52.89 62.50 44.06
N GLU A 31 52.50 62.28 45.32
CA GLU A 31 51.85 61.03 45.76
C GLU A 31 50.54 60.76 45.00
N VAL A 32 49.70 61.77 44.81
CA VAL A 32 48.44 61.66 44.05
C VAL A 32 48.70 61.38 42.57
N THR A 33 49.63 62.11 41.93
CA THR A 33 50.01 61.90 40.52
C THR A 33 50.57 60.51 40.29
N ASN A 34 51.40 59.98 41.20
CA ASN A 34 51.92 58.63 41.10
C ASN A 34 50.82 57.57 41.24
N LYS A 35 49.86 57.74 42.17
CA LYS A 35 48.68 56.87 42.27
C LYS A 35 47.80 56.95 41.04
N MET A 36 47.54 58.15 40.51
CA MET A 36 46.78 58.32 39.27
C MET A 36 47.46 57.68 38.08
N ARG A 37 48.80 57.73 37.99
CA ARG A 37 49.57 57.05 36.94
C ARG A 37 49.48 55.53 37.04
N LEU A 38 49.44 54.99 38.26
CA LEU A 38 49.19 53.56 38.47
C LEU A 38 47.78 53.17 38.01
N VAL A 39 46.75 53.90 38.45
CA VAL A 39 45.35 53.69 38.03
C VAL A 39 45.20 53.82 36.51
N GLN A 40 45.88 54.78 35.89
CA GLN A 40 45.89 54.97 34.45
C GLN A 40 46.47 53.76 33.71
N LYS A 41 47.60 53.22 34.19
CA LYS A 41 48.22 52.02 33.61
C LYS A 41 47.32 50.80 33.74
N GLU A 42 46.64 50.64 34.88
CA GLU A 42 45.64 49.59 35.09
C GLU A 42 44.44 49.78 34.15
N THR A 43 43.99 51.02 33.95
CA THR A 43 42.89 51.38 33.04
C THR A 43 43.25 51.06 31.58
N GLU A 44 44.46 51.39 31.13
CA GLU A 44 44.96 51.05 29.79
C GLU A 44 45.05 49.54 29.57
N THR A 45 45.53 48.81 30.57
CA THR A 45 45.60 47.34 30.53
C THR A 45 44.19 46.74 30.44
N GLY A 46 43.22 47.29 31.20
CA GLY A 46 41.82 46.91 31.13
C GLY A 46 41.19 47.18 29.77
N ILE A 47 41.44 48.36 29.18
CA ILE A 47 40.96 48.73 27.84
C ILE A 47 41.53 47.77 26.78
N ALA A 48 42.82 47.45 26.84
CA ALA A 48 43.45 46.52 25.89
C ALA A 48 42.82 45.11 25.96
N SER A 49 42.54 44.61 27.17
CA SER A 49 41.85 43.33 27.36
C SER A 49 40.40 43.37 26.84
N MET A 50 39.71 44.50 27.03
CA MET A 50 38.37 44.71 26.47
C MET A 50 38.40 44.80 24.93
N GLU A 51 39.42 45.39 24.32
CA GLU A 51 39.60 45.42 22.85
C GLU A 51 39.80 44.02 22.27
N GLU A 52 40.62 43.19 22.91
CA GLU A 52 40.82 41.79 22.52
C GLU A 52 39.50 41.00 22.61
N SER A 53 38.77 41.16 23.72
CA SER A 53 37.46 40.55 23.93
C SER A 53 36.44 41.02 22.89
N GLN A 54 36.50 42.29 22.48
CA GLN A 54 35.61 42.85 21.47
C GLN A 54 35.87 42.23 20.09
N ASN A 55 37.14 42.12 19.68
CA ASN A 55 37.48 41.51 18.39
C ASN A 55 37.04 40.04 18.31
N GLU A 56 37.17 39.29 19.41
CA GLU A 56 36.69 37.91 19.48
C GLU A 56 35.16 37.83 19.39
N LEU A 57 34.44 38.70 20.10
CA LEU A 57 32.99 38.76 20.06
C LEU A 57 32.45 39.18 18.68
N ASP A 58 33.12 40.08 17.94
CA ASP A 58 32.78 40.42 16.54
C ASP A 58 32.82 39.17 15.64
N SER A 59 33.92 38.41 15.72
CA SER A 59 34.11 37.17 14.96
C SER A 59 33.04 36.12 15.31
N GLN A 60 32.71 35.97 16.60
CA GLN A 60 31.65 35.07 17.05
C GLN A 60 30.27 35.52 16.58
N MET A 61 30.02 36.83 16.57
CA MET A 61 28.74 37.41 16.16
C MET A 61 28.48 37.24 14.67
N GLU A 62 29.51 37.39 13.83
CA GLU A 62 29.41 37.12 12.40
C GLU A 62 29.09 35.64 12.13
N LYS A 63 29.81 34.72 12.78
CA LYS A 63 29.57 33.28 12.69
C LYS A 63 28.16 32.91 13.16
N LEU A 64 27.71 33.46 14.28
CA LEU A 64 26.37 33.23 14.81
C LEU A 64 25.29 33.72 13.84
N THR A 65 25.48 34.90 13.24
CA THR A 65 24.56 35.45 12.25
C THR A 65 24.45 34.56 11.01
N GLN A 66 25.58 34.09 10.49
CA GLN A 66 25.58 33.18 9.35
C GLN A 66 24.93 31.83 9.69
N ALA A 67 25.23 31.27 10.88
CA ALA A 67 24.67 30.00 11.33
C ALA A 67 23.14 30.08 11.48
N VAL A 68 22.63 31.13 12.12
CA VAL A 68 21.18 31.32 12.32
C VAL A 68 20.47 31.54 10.98
N LYS A 69 21.00 32.38 10.09
CA LYS A 69 20.43 32.57 8.74
C LYS A 69 20.45 31.30 7.90
N GLY A 70 21.55 30.56 7.94
CA GLY A 70 21.70 29.28 7.24
C GLY A 70 20.68 28.25 7.72
N ALA A 71 20.54 28.11 9.03
CA ALA A 71 19.59 27.19 9.65
C ALA A 71 18.12 27.60 9.40
N ALA A 72 17.79 28.89 9.46
CA ALA A 72 16.47 29.41 9.09
C ALA A 72 16.11 29.06 7.63
N GLY A 73 17.07 29.25 6.72
CA GLY A 73 16.91 28.91 5.31
C GLY A 73 16.68 27.42 5.09
N GLU A 74 17.43 26.56 5.80
CA GLU A 74 17.26 25.11 5.69
C GLU A 74 15.93 24.64 6.28
N ALA A 75 15.52 25.15 7.44
CA ALA A 75 14.23 24.84 8.04
C ALA A 75 13.06 25.16 7.10
N LYS A 76 13.10 26.33 6.45
CA LYS A 76 12.09 26.73 5.45
C LYS A 76 12.08 25.81 4.24
N ARG A 77 13.26 25.45 3.71
CA ARG A 77 13.37 24.50 2.58
C ARG A 77 12.84 23.11 2.95
N GLN A 78 13.19 22.62 4.14
CA GLN A 78 12.71 21.35 4.65
C GLN A 78 11.18 21.34 4.78
N ASN A 79 10.58 22.41 5.30
CA ASN A 79 9.12 22.51 5.41
C ASN A 79 8.43 22.49 4.03
N VAL A 80 8.99 23.20 3.03
CA VAL A 80 8.49 23.15 1.65
C VAL A 80 8.55 21.72 1.08
N ARG A 81 9.66 21.00 1.30
CA ARG A 81 9.79 19.60 0.90
C ARG A 81 8.76 18.71 1.60
N ASN A 82 8.54 18.90 2.90
CA ASN A 82 7.53 18.14 3.66
C ASN A 82 6.12 18.36 3.11
N ARG A 83 5.75 19.60 2.78
CA ARG A 83 4.45 19.90 2.14
C ARG A 83 4.31 19.26 0.75
N GLU A 84 5.38 19.17 -0.02
CA GLU A 84 5.35 18.46 -1.30
C GLU A 84 5.17 16.95 -1.11
N LEU A 85 5.88 16.37 -0.14
CA LEU A 85 5.69 14.97 0.26
C LEU A 85 4.25 14.72 0.74
N GLN A 86 3.63 15.68 1.43
CA GLN A 86 2.26 15.57 1.91
C GLN A 86 1.26 15.51 0.74
N LYS A 87 1.49 16.26 -0.33
CA LYS A 87 0.68 16.13 -1.55
C LYS A 87 0.83 14.75 -2.18
N LYS A 88 2.06 14.21 -2.23
CA LYS A 88 2.34 12.87 -2.77
C LYS A 88 1.72 11.76 -1.92
N ILE A 89 1.78 11.87 -0.59
CA ILE A 89 1.20 10.87 0.32
C ILE A 89 -0.32 10.82 0.21
N VAL A 90 -1.00 11.96 0.04
CA VAL A 90 -2.45 12.00 -0.19
C VAL A 90 -2.84 11.30 -1.49
N ILE A 91 -2.09 11.53 -2.57
CA ILE A 91 -2.33 10.82 -3.85
C ILE A 91 -2.10 9.31 -3.67
N LEU A 92 -1.05 8.92 -2.94
CA LEU A 92 -0.75 7.52 -2.66
C LEU A 92 -1.85 6.86 -1.81
N ALA A 93 -2.35 7.56 -0.79
CA ALA A 93 -3.46 7.10 0.07
C ALA A 93 -4.73 6.86 -0.74
N ASN A 94 -5.08 7.80 -1.63
CA ASN A 94 -6.24 7.64 -2.52
C ASN A 94 -6.08 6.43 -3.46
N LYS A 95 -4.90 6.25 -4.05
CA LYS A 95 -4.62 5.07 -4.90
C LYS A 95 -4.71 3.76 -4.13
N ALA A 96 -4.17 3.74 -2.91
CA ALA A 96 -4.23 2.57 -2.03
C ALA A 96 -5.67 2.24 -1.62
N GLY A 97 -6.49 3.24 -1.30
CA GLY A 97 -7.92 3.06 -1.02
C GLY A 97 -8.72 2.53 -2.22
N LEU A 98 -8.45 3.04 -3.43
CA LEU A 98 -9.04 2.50 -4.66
C LEU A 98 -8.63 1.05 -4.89
N ALA A 99 -7.35 0.73 -4.69
CA ALA A 99 -6.85 -0.64 -4.80
C ALA A 99 -7.55 -1.56 -3.79
N ASP A 100 -7.65 -1.18 -2.52
CA ASP A 100 -8.35 -1.96 -1.48
C ASP A 100 -9.82 -2.20 -1.86
N GLY A 101 -10.54 -1.18 -2.33
CA GLY A 101 -11.91 -1.34 -2.82
C GLY A 101 -12.04 -2.25 -4.06
N THR A 102 -11.03 -2.29 -4.94
CA THR A 102 -11.01 -3.28 -6.04
C THR A 102 -10.72 -4.69 -5.54
N TYR A 103 -9.87 -4.85 -4.53
CA TYR A 103 -9.59 -6.14 -3.90
C TYR A 103 -10.84 -6.71 -3.23
N GLN A 104 -11.54 -5.90 -2.42
CA GLN A 104 -12.79 -6.32 -1.76
C GLN A 104 -13.82 -6.80 -2.79
N ARG A 105 -14.07 -6.03 -3.85
CA ARG A 105 -14.97 -6.44 -4.93
C ARG A 105 -14.53 -7.73 -5.65
N SER A 106 -13.23 -7.93 -5.79
CA SER A 106 -12.69 -9.16 -6.41
C SER A 106 -12.94 -10.37 -5.51
N ILE A 107 -12.69 -10.25 -4.20
CA ILE A 107 -12.96 -11.30 -3.21
C ILE A 107 -14.45 -11.64 -3.18
N GLU A 108 -15.33 -10.64 -3.10
CA GLU A 108 -16.78 -10.85 -3.17
C GLU A 108 -17.21 -11.55 -4.47
N GLY A 109 -16.59 -11.17 -5.60
CA GLY A 109 -16.83 -11.82 -6.90
C GLY A 109 -16.40 -13.28 -6.91
N ILE A 110 -15.30 -13.63 -6.25
CA ILE A 110 -14.80 -15.00 -6.13
C ILE A 110 -15.74 -15.85 -5.29
N TYR A 111 -16.13 -15.37 -4.09
CA TYR A 111 -17.07 -16.10 -3.24
C TYR A 111 -18.44 -16.30 -3.92
N ARG A 112 -18.89 -15.31 -4.70
CA ARG A 112 -20.12 -15.47 -5.48
C ARG A 112 -20.00 -16.59 -6.52
N ARG A 113 -18.90 -16.63 -7.28
CA ARG A 113 -18.66 -17.67 -8.29
C ARG A 113 -18.47 -19.06 -7.67
N GLU A 114 -17.78 -19.13 -6.54
CA GLU A 114 -17.64 -20.36 -5.76
C GLU A 114 -19.02 -20.89 -5.34
N LYS A 115 -19.88 -20.02 -4.81
CA LYS A 115 -21.25 -20.36 -4.45
C LYS A 115 -22.06 -20.84 -5.66
N GLU A 116 -22.00 -20.13 -6.79
CA GLU A 116 -22.67 -20.54 -8.03
C GLU A 116 -22.21 -21.94 -8.48
N LEU A 117 -20.92 -22.24 -8.41
CA LEU A 117 -20.40 -23.58 -8.73
C LEU A 117 -20.90 -24.65 -7.77
N LEU A 118 -20.93 -24.38 -6.46
CA LEU A 118 -21.45 -25.32 -5.47
C LEU A 118 -22.94 -25.61 -5.70
N GLU A 119 -23.72 -24.59 -6.05
CA GLU A 119 -25.13 -24.77 -6.44
C GLU A 119 -25.27 -25.63 -7.71
N MET A 120 -24.40 -25.43 -8.72
CA MET A 120 -24.38 -26.27 -9.93
C MET A 120 -24.02 -27.73 -9.63
N ILE A 121 -23.05 -27.98 -8.74
CA ILE A 121 -22.68 -29.33 -8.30
C ILE A 121 -23.86 -29.98 -7.58
N GLU A 122 -24.55 -29.25 -6.70
CA GLU A 122 -25.70 -29.77 -5.97
C GLU A 122 -26.89 -30.07 -6.89
N GLN A 123 -27.19 -29.19 -7.84
CA GLN A 123 -28.18 -29.46 -8.89
C GLN A 123 -27.78 -30.68 -9.71
N GLY A 124 -26.48 -30.82 -10.00
CA GLY A 124 -25.95 -31.93 -10.76
C GLY A 124 -26.10 -33.29 -10.07
N ARG A 125 -26.07 -33.31 -8.73
CA ARG A 125 -26.31 -34.50 -7.90
C ARG A 125 -27.79 -34.85 -7.73
N LYS A 126 -28.69 -33.87 -7.88
CA LYS A 126 -30.15 -34.07 -7.72
C LYS A 126 -30.83 -34.60 -8.99
N LEU A 127 -30.19 -34.50 -10.15
CA LEU A 127 -30.67 -35.11 -11.38
C LEU A 127 -30.68 -36.63 -11.21
N THR A 128 -31.85 -37.25 -11.36
CA THR A 128 -31.99 -38.72 -11.44
C THR A 128 -30.98 -39.25 -12.45
N SER A 129 -30.22 -40.27 -12.08
CA SER A 129 -29.16 -40.78 -12.96
C SER A 129 -29.77 -41.16 -14.31
N PRO A 130 -29.25 -40.67 -15.44
CA PRO A 130 -29.67 -41.11 -16.77
C PRO A 130 -29.67 -42.64 -16.89
N GLU A 131 -28.80 -43.30 -16.14
CA GLU A 131 -28.69 -44.74 -16.00
C GLU A 131 -29.93 -45.37 -15.35
N GLU A 132 -30.42 -44.83 -14.22
CA GLU A 132 -31.62 -45.34 -13.54
C GLU A 132 -32.88 -45.22 -14.42
N VAL A 133 -33.02 -44.07 -15.11
CA VAL A 133 -34.16 -43.84 -16.01
C VAL A 133 -34.10 -44.79 -17.20
N LEU A 134 -32.92 -44.97 -17.81
CA LEU A 134 -32.78 -45.86 -18.93
C LEU A 134 -32.93 -47.32 -18.53
N GLU A 135 -32.40 -47.74 -17.38
CA GLU A 135 -32.49 -49.12 -16.92
C GLU A 135 -33.95 -49.56 -16.74
N LEU A 136 -34.78 -48.68 -16.16
CA LEU A 136 -36.22 -48.91 -16.05
C LEU A 136 -36.89 -49.05 -17.43
N ALA A 137 -36.59 -48.13 -18.35
CA ALA A 137 -37.17 -48.13 -19.69
C ALA A 137 -36.70 -49.34 -20.54
N ALA A 138 -35.41 -49.68 -20.45
CA ALA A 138 -34.79 -50.78 -21.17
C ALA A 138 -35.30 -52.13 -20.68
N THR A 139 -35.55 -52.27 -19.38
CA THR A 139 -36.16 -53.47 -18.80
C THR A 139 -37.58 -53.66 -19.34
N GLY A 140 -38.39 -52.60 -19.37
CA GLY A 140 -39.73 -52.63 -19.97
C GLY A 140 -39.71 -52.99 -21.46
N MET A 141 -38.84 -52.34 -22.24
CA MET A 141 -38.68 -52.66 -23.67
C MET A 141 -38.23 -54.09 -23.91
N ARG A 142 -37.27 -54.62 -23.14
CA ARG A 142 -36.83 -56.02 -23.26
C ARG A 142 -37.96 -57.00 -23.01
N GLN A 143 -38.83 -56.70 -22.04
CA GLN A 143 -40.01 -57.54 -21.77
C GLN A 143 -40.97 -57.55 -22.95
N GLU A 144 -41.35 -56.38 -23.48
CA GLU A 144 -42.25 -56.27 -24.65
C GLU A 144 -41.66 -56.95 -25.89
N MET A 145 -40.36 -56.76 -26.12
CA MET A 145 -39.62 -57.41 -27.20
C MET A 145 -39.65 -58.93 -27.09
N GLY A 146 -39.45 -59.47 -25.89
CA GLY A 146 -39.53 -60.91 -25.63
C GLY A 146 -40.93 -61.48 -25.90
N GLU A 147 -41.99 -60.74 -25.52
CA GLU A 147 -43.37 -61.13 -25.80
C GLU A 147 -43.70 -61.13 -27.30
N MET A 148 -43.28 -60.09 -28.02
CA MET A 148 -43.51 -60.01 -29.46
C MET A 148 -42.64 -61.00 -30.24
N GLY A 149 -41.42 -61.32 -29.77
CA GLY A 149 -40.59 -62.40 -30.32
C GLY A 149 -41.27 -63.77 -30.23
N LYS A 150 -41.91 -64.08 -29.09
CA LYS A 150 -42.72 -65.31 -28.94
C LYS A 150 -43.87 -65.37 -29.95
N ARG A 151 -44.60 -64.27 -30.10
CA ARG A 151 -45.70 -64.18 -31.08
C ARG A 151 -45.21 -64.36 -32.51
N ILE A 152 -44.07 -63.78 -32.88
CA ILE A 152 -43.48 -63.97 -34.22
C ILE A 152 -43.16 -65.45 -34.44
N GLY A 153 -42.59 -66.14 -33.45
CA GLY A 153 -42.35 -67.59 -33.53
C GLY A 153 -43.65 -68.42 -33.71
N GLU A 154 -44.73 -68.04 -33.02
CA GLU A 154 -46.06 -68.65 -33.23
C GLU A 154 -46.59 -68.40 -34.65
N MET A 155 -46.33 -67.21 -35.22
CA MET A 155 -46.69 -66.89 -36.61
C MET A 155 -45.91 -67.76 -37.60
N GLU A 156 -44.60 -67.94 -37.42
CA GLU A 156 -43.78 -68.81 -38.27
C GLU A 156 -44.26 -70.27 -38.24
N GLU A 157 -44.67 -70.78 -37.07
CA GLU A 157 -45.22 -72.13 -36.97
C GLU A 157 -46.61 -72.24 -37.64
N MET A 158 -47.49 -71.25 -37.45
CA MET A 158 -48.78 -71.19 -38.15
C MET A 158 -48.62 -71.16 -39.67
N GLU A 159 -47.64 -70.41 -40.17
CA GLU A 159 -47.28 -70.36 -41.58
C GLU A 159 -46.92 -71.75 -42.10
N LYS A 160 -45.98 -72.42 -41.45
CA LYS A 160 -45.54 -73.76 -41.83
C LYS A 160 -46.70 -74.76 -41.87
N GLN A 161 -47.58 -74.71 -40.88
CA GLN A 161 -48.79 -75.54 -40.86
C GLN A 161 -49.75 -75.20 -42.01
N MET A 162 -49.97 -73.92 -42.28
CA MET A 162 -50.82 -73.45 -43.38
C MET A 162 -50.28 -73.89 -44.74
N GLY A 163 -48.96 -73.82 -44.95
CA GLY A 163 -48.28 -74.32 -46.14
C GLY A 163 -48.39 -75.84 -46.32
N ILE A 164 -48.23 -76.61 -45.23
CA ILE A 164 -48.41 -78.08 -45.25
C ILE A 164 -49.86 -78.45 -45.58
N LEU A 165 -50.84 -77.80 -44.93
CA LEU A 165 -52.25 -78.04 -45.17
C LEU A 165 -52.65 -77.68 -46.60
N ALA A 166 -52.18 -76.54 -47.12
CA ALA A 166 -52.42 -76.13 -48.49
C ALA A 166 -51.82 -77.11 -49.50
N LEU A 167 -50.60 -77.60 -49.25
CA LEU A 167 -49.96 -78.61 -50.10
C LEU A 167 -50.74 -79.93 -50.09
N ASN A 168 -51.13 -80.41 -48.91
CA ASN A 168 -51.91 -81.64 -48.78
C ASN A 168 -53.28 -81.51 -49.47
N ALA A 169 -53.93 -80.35 -49.34
CA ALA A 169 -55.20 -80.06 -50.01
C ALA A 169 -55.05 -80.02 -51.53
N ALA A 170 -53.98 -79.42 -52.07
CA ALA A 170 -53.68 -79.40 -53.49
C ALA A 170 -53.43 -80.81 -54.05
N ILE A 171 -52.71 -81.67 -53.31
CA ILE A 171 -52.47 -83.07 -53.67
C ILE A 171 -53.78 -83.86 -53.74
N GLU A 172 -54.63 -83.75 -52.71
CA GLU A 172 -55.90 -84.50 -52.66
C GLU A 172 -56.90 -83.98 -53.71
N ALA A 173 -56.95 -82.67 -53.94
CA ALA A 173 -57.74 -82.07 -55.01
C ALA A 173 -57.29 -82.54 -56.40
N GLY A 174 -55.97 -82.62 -56.64
CA GLY A 174 -55.43 -83.17 -57.90
C GLY A 174 -55.79 -84.64 -58.13
N ARG A 175 -56.05 -85.41 -57.06
CA ARG A 175 -56.47 -86.81 -57.14
C ARG A 175 -57.90 -86.99 -57.66
N LEU A 176 -58.72 -85.93 -57.63
CA LEU A 176 -60.09 -85.92 -58.16
C LEU A 176 -60.15 -85.67 -59.68
N GLY A 177 -59.02 -85.42 -60.35
CA GLY A 177 -58.98 -85.19 -61.81
C GLY A 177 -59.62 -83.86 -62.21
N GLU A 178 -60.46 -83.88 -63.26
CA GLU A 178 -61.08 -82.65 -63.81
C GLU A 178 -62.03 -81.95 -62.81
N ASP A 179 -62.69 -82.71 -61.92
CA ASP A 179 -63.61 -82.16 -60.91
C ASP A 179 -62.87 -81.40 -59.79
N GLY A 180 -61.56 -81.61 -59.64
CA GLY A 180 -60.73 -81.05 -58.57
C GLY A 180 -60.03 -79.74 -58.90
N VAL A 181 -60.08 -79.26 -60.15
CA VAL A 181 -59.24 -78.15 -60.64
C VAL A 181 -59.43 -76.85 -59.84
N GLN A 182 -60.67 -76.49 -59.50
CA GLN A 182 -60.93 -75.28 -58.69
C GLN A 182 -60.43 -75.40 -57.24
N PHE A 183 -60.41 -76.62 -56.69
CA PHE A 183 -59.86 -76.86 -55.35
C PHE A 183 -58.33 -76.80 -55.35
N VAL A 184 -57.68 -77.26 -56.43
CA VAL A 184 -56.22 -77.07 -56.62
C VAL A 184 -55.88 -75.59 -56.68
N GLU A 185 -56.58 -74.79 -57.49
CA GLU A 185 -56.35 -73.35 -57.57
C GLU A 185 -56.56 -72.63 -56.22
N ALA A 186 -57.58 -73.04 -55.45
CA ALA A 186 -57.81 -72.48 -54.12
C ALA A 186 -56.69 -72.86 -53.14
N ALA A 187 -56.22 -74.10 -53.17
CA ALA A 187 -55.13 -74.58 -52.33
C ALA A 187 -53.80 -73.90 -52.67
N GLU A 188 -53.50 -73.68 -53.96
CA GLU A 188 -52.32 -72.91 -54.38
C GLU A 188 -52.38 -71.46 -53.92
N LYS A 189 -53.55 -70.80 -53.97
CA LYS A 189 -53.73 -69.45 -53.39
C LYS A 189 -53.46 -69.41 -51.88
N VAL A 190 -53.88 -70.43 -51.13
CA VAL A 190 -53.56 -70.53 -49.69
C VAL A 190 -52.07 -70.72 -49.48
N ARG A 191 -51.40 -71.52 -50.33
CA ARG A 191 -49.94 -71.69 -50.28
C ARG A 191 -49.19 -70.38 -50.57
N ASP A 192 -49.64 -69.61 -51.56
CA ASP A 192 -49.08 -68.29 -51.87
C ASP A 192 -49.31 -67.28 -50.74
N LEU A 193 -50.47 -67.31 -50.08
CA LEU A 193 -50.76 -66.49 -48.91
C LEU A 193 -49.88 -66.89 -47.71
N SER A 194 -49.63 -68.19 -47.51
CA SER A 194 -48.67 -68.69 -46.52
C SER A 194 -47.28 -68.12 -46.78
N GLY A 195 -46.81 -68.16 -48.03
CA GLY A 195 -45.51 -67.58 -48.41
C GLY A 195 -45.42 -66.06 -48.15
N LYS A 196 -46.49 -65.30 -48.38
CA LYS A 196 -46.54 -63.87 -48.03
C LYS A 196 -46.55 -63.64 -46.52
N TYR A 197 -47.25 -64.49 -45.78
CA TYR A 197 -47.30 -64.45 -44.32
C TYR A 197 -45.92 -64.76 -43.71
N HIS A 198 -45.19 -65.72 -44.29
CA HIS A 198 -43.80 -66.03 -43.95
C HIS A 198 -42.89 -64.80 -44.08
N GLN A 199 -42.97 -64.12 -45.23
CA GLN A 199 -42.19 -62.91 -45.48
C GLN A 199 -42.51 -61.80 -44.47
N SER A 200 -43.78 -61.65 -44.09
CA SER A 200 -44.19 -60.66 -43.09
C SER A 200 -43.66 -61.02 -41.70
N ALA A 201 -43.72 -62.29 -41.28
CA ALA A 201 -43.19 -62.75 -40.00
C ALA A 201 -41.67 -62.57 -39.93
N ALA A 202 -40.95 -62.96 -41.00
CA ALA A 202 -39.50 -62.76 -41.11
C ALA A 202 -39.11 -61.28 -41.07
N PHE A 203 -39.88 -60.40 -41.73
CA PHE A 203 -39.65 -58.95 -41.64
C PHE A 203 -39.87 -58.40 -40.22
N MET A 204 -40.88 -58.89 -39.49
CA MET A 204 -41.08 -58.52 -38.08
C MET A 204 -39.95 -59.01 -37.19
N ALA A 205 -39.43 -60.22 -37.42
CA ALA A 205 -38.26 -60.75 -36.72
C ALA A 205 -37.02 -59.87 -36.94
N GLU A 206 -36.75 -59.48 -38.19
CA GLU A 206 -35.64 -58.59 -38.53
C GLU A 206 -35.79 -57.22 -37.84
N LYS A 207 -37.00 -56.65 -37.81
CA LYS A 207 -37.28 -55.40 -37.11
C LYS A 207 -37.10 -55.52 -35.60
N MET A 208 -37.47 -56.65 -35.01
CA MET A 208 -37.25 -56.94 -33.60
C MET A 208 -35.77 -56.97 -33.26
N GLN A 209 -34.96 -57.68 -34.06
CA GLN A 209 -33.51 -57.74 -33.87
C GLN A 209 -32.89 -56.33 -33.96
N LYS A 210 -33.28 -55.53 -34.94
CA LYS A 210 -32.83 -54.14 -35.07
C LYS A 210 -33.24 -53.26 -33.87
N MET A 211 -34.38 -53.54 -33.25
CA MET A 211 -34.80 -52.82 -32.04
C MET A 211 -33.92 -53.20 -30.84
N GLU A 212 -33.47 -54.45 -30.76
CA GLU A 212 -32.57 -54.93 -29.70
C GLU A 212 -31.19 -54.28 -29.82
N GLU A 213 -30.66 -54.23 -31.04
CA GLU A 213 -29.40 -53.57 -31.36
C GLU A 213 -29.45 -52.09 -30.98
N ARG A 214 -30.51 -51.37 -31.37
CA ARG A 214 -30.71 -49.96 -30.99
C ARG A 214 -30.86 -49.76 -29.48
N LEU A 215 -31.47 -50.70 -28.77
CA LEU A 215 -31.58 -50.63 -27.32
C LEU A 215 -30.20 -50.78 -26.65
N LYS A 216 -29.38 -51.73 -27.10
CA LYS A 216 -27.99 -51.89 -26.62
C LYS A 216 -27.12 -50.67 -26.92
N GLU A 217 -27.30 -50.06 -28.08
CA GLU A 217 -26.62 -48.81 -28.43
C GLU A 217 -27.02 -47.67 -27.48
N ALA A 218 -28.32 -47.54 -27.18
CA ALA A 218 -28.82 -46.53 -26.23
C ALA A 218 -28.25 -46.74 -24.81
N GLU A 219 -28.16 -47.99 -24.35
CA GLU A 219 -27.51 -48.35 -23.07
C GLU A 219 -26.05 -47.94 -23.04
N THR A 220 -25.30 -48.25 -24.10
CA THR A 220 -23.89 -47.86 -24.22
C THR A 220 -23.73 -46.33 -24.22
N GLN A 221 -24.61 -45.60 -24.91
CA GLN A 221 -24.59 -44.14 -24.93
C GLN A 221 -24.89 -43.53 -23.56
N VAL A 222 -25.83 -44.09 -22.81
CA VAL A 222 -26.15 -43.60 -21.46
C VAL A 222 -25.02 -43.87 -20.48
N LEU A 223 -24.37 -45.03 -20.53
CA LEU A 223 -23.16 -45.29 -19.73
C LEU A 223 -22.06 -44.25 -20.00
N TYR A 224 -21.84 -43.94 -21.28
CA TYR A 224 -20.89 -42.89 -21.68
C TYR A 224 -21.29 -41.51 -21.17
N LEU A 225 -22.58 -41.15 -21.23
CA LEU A 225 -23.11 -39.89 -20.68
C LEU A 225 -22.91 -39.80 -19.16
N THR A 226 -23.16 -40.89 -18.43
CA THR A 226 -22.93 -40.96 -16.97
C THR A 226 -21.45 -40.74 -16.64
N GLN A 227 -20.53 -41.31 -17.41
CA GLN A 227 -19.10 -41.08 -17.22
C GLN A 227 -18.73 -39.59 -17.45
N ILE A 228 -19.17 -39.00 -18.57
CA ILE A 228 -18.94 -37.57 -18.85
C ILE A 228 -19.49 -36.70 -17.73
N TRP A 229 -20.67 -37.03 -17.21
CA TRP A 229 -21.30 -36.29 -16.13
C TRP A 229 -20.50 -36.33 -14.83
N ASN A 230 -20.00 -37.50 -14.46
CA ASN A 230 -19.13 -37.64 -13.28
C ASN A 230 -17.82 -36.87 -13.44
N GLU A 231 -17.19 -36.94 -14.62
CA GLU A 231 -16.00 -36.15 -14.93
C GLU A 231 -16.28 -34.64 -14.90
N HIS A 232 -17.44 -34.21 -15.38
CA HIS A 232 -17.87 -32.82 -15.33
C HIS A 232 -18.03 -32.33 -13.89
N ASN A 233 -18.71 -33.08 -13.02
CA ASN A 233 -18.88 -32.74 -11.61
C ASN A 233 -17.54 -32.66 -10.88
N ALA A 234 -16.62 -33.60 -11.12
CA ALA A 234 -15.28 -33.57 -10.54
C ALA A 234 -14.48 -32.33 -10.98
N ARG A 235 -14.65 -31.87 -12.23
CA ARG A 235 -14.04 -30.62 -12.72
C ARG A 235 -14.63 -29.38 -12.05
N LEU A 236 -15.94 -29.36 -11.79
CA LEU A 236 -16.58 -28.26 -11.06
C LEU A 236 -16.12 -28.20 -9.61
N GLU A 237 -16.00 -29.34 -8.92
CA GLU A 237 -15.49 -29.41 -7.54
C GLU A 237 -14.07 -28.84 -7.46
N LYS A 238 -13.18 -29.27 -8.37
CA LYS A 238 -11.82 -28.73 -8.46
C LYS A 238 -11.79 -27.23 -8.77
N ALA A 239 -12.73 -26.73 -9.57
CA ALA A 239 -12.84 -25.30 -9.86
C ALA A 239 -13.30 -24.51 -8.62
N ALA A 240 -14.22 -25.05 -7.82
CA ALA A 240 -14.65 -24.45 -6.55
C ALA A 240 -13.48 -24.37 -5.55
N GLU A 241 -12.72 -25.45 -5.37
CA GLU A 241 -11.49 -25.45 -4.56
C GLU A 241 -10.47 -24.41 -5.04
N GLY A 242 -10.32 -24.28 -6.37
CA GLY A 242 -9.46 -23.28 -7.00
C GLY A 242 -9.87 -21.85 -6.65
N PHE A 243 -11.17 -21.55 -6.60
CA PHE A 243 -11.67 -20.25 -6.15
C PHE A 243 -11.39 -19.99 -4.67
N GLY A 244 -11.60 -20.98 -3.80
CA GLY A 244 -11.25 -20.86 -2.38
C GLY A 244 -9.77 -20.53 -2.17
N SER A 245 -8.86 -21.25 -2.86
CA SER A 245 -7.42 -20.94 -2.81
C SER A 245 -7.10 -19.55 -3.36
N TYR A 246 -7.77 -19.13 -4.44
CA TYR A 246 -7.57 -17.81 -5.02
C TYR A 246 -8.04 -16.69 -4.07
N ALA A 247 -9.15 -16.89 -3.35
CA ALA A 247 -9.63 -15.98 -2.32
C ALA A 247 -8.61 -15.84 -1.18
N SER A 248 -8.09 -16.94 -0.63
CA SER A 248 -7.08 -16.91 0.43
C SER A 248 -5.81 -16.18 0.00
N ARG A 249 -5.31 -16.44 -1.20
CA ARG A 249 -4.11 -15.75 -1.74
C ARG A 249 -4.35 -14.25 -1.92
N LEU A 250 -5.55 -13.84 -2.30
CA LEU A 250 -5.93 -12.44 -2.41
C LEU A 250 -6.01 -11.76 -1.03
N GLU A 251 -6.53 -12.46 -0.02
CA GLU A 251 -6.57 -11.97 1.35
C GLU A 251 -5.17 -11.81 1.98
N GLU A 252 -4.24 -12.69 1.63
CA GLU A 252 -2.83 -12.64 2.08
C GLU A 252 -1.99 -11.58 1.36
N THR A 253 -2.53 -10.89 0.35
CA THR A 253 -1.71 -9.97 -0.44
C THR A 253 -1.28 -8.75 0.39
N GLU A 254 0.03 -8.50 0.43
CA GLU A 254 0.67 -7.41 1.20
C GLU A 254 0.08 -6.02 0.94
N THR A 255 -0.57 -5.80 -0.20
CA THR A 255 -1.26 -4.55 -0.55
C THR A 255 -2.27 -4.11 0.50
N ARG A 256 -2.90 -5.06 1.22
CA ARG A 256 -3.85 -4.74 2.30
C ARG A 256 -3.17 -4.09 3.51
N ASN A 257 -1.92 -4.45 3.77
CA ASN A 257 -1.12 -3.86 4.85
C ASN A 257 -0.52 -2.50 4.46
N LEU A 258 -0.53 -2.12 3.18
CA LEU A 258 0.01 -0.84 2.72
C LEU A 258 -0.93 0.33 3.05
N VAL A 259 -2.25 0.14 2.99
CA VAL A 259 -3.24 1.18 3.30
C VAL A 259 -3.03 1.77 4.71
N PRO A 260 -3.01 0.98 5.79
CA PRO A 260 -2.78 1.51 7.14
C PRO A 260 -1.38 2.14 7.30
N GLN A 261 -0.36 1.59 6.64
CA GLN A 261 1.00 2.17 6.67
C GLN A 261 1.05 3.56 5.99
N ILE A 262 0.35 3.72 4.86
CA ILE A 262 0.28 5.01 4.15
C ILE A 262 -0.47 6.06 4.99
N LEU A 263 -1.54 5.66 5.68
CA LEU A 263 -2.27 6.55 6.59
C LEU A 263 -1.40 6.99 7.77
N ALA A 264 -0.68 6.06 8.39
CA ALA A 264 0.26 6.38 9.47
C ALA A 264 1.39 7.31 8.99
N LEU A 265 1.92 7.08 7.79
CA LEU A 265 2.93 7.95 7.19
C LEU A 265 2.38 9.35 6.89
N ALA A 266 1.12 9.44 6.46
CA ALA A 266 0.45 10.73 6.22
C ALA A 266 0.31 11.54 7.51
N GLU A 267 -0.08 10.89 8.61
CA GLU A 267 -0.21 11.52 9.93
C GLU A 267 1.15 11.99 10.48
N SER A 268 2.18 11.14 10.39
CA SER A 268 3.54 11.50 10.80
C SER A 268 4.09 12.68 10.00
N LEU A 269 3.78 12.74 8.70
CA LEU A 269 4.21 13.83 7.85
C LEU A 269 3.46 15.14 8.15
N ASP A 270 2.18 15.08 8.49
CA ASP A 270 1.40 16.25 8.92
C ASP A 270 1.98 16.86 10.20
N GLN A 271 2.32 16.02 11.18
CA GLN A 271 3.04 16.44 12.39
C GLN A 271 4.39 17.09 12.04
N SER A 272 5.17 16.50 11.14
CA SER A 272 6.46 17.05 10.71
C SER A 272 6.34 18.41 9.99
N VAL A 273 5.26 18.66 9.26
CA VAL A 273 4.96 19.98 8.68
C VAL A 273 4.67 20.99 9.80
N GLY A 274 3.88 20.61 10.81
CA GLY A 274 3.60 21.44 11.98
C GLY A 274 4.87 21.80 12.77
N ASP A 275 5.72 20.81 13.06
CA ASP A 275 7.00 21.01 13.74
C ASP A 275 7.92 21.94 12.94
N GLY A 276 7.98 21.76 11.62
CA GLY A 276 8.79 22.62 10.75
C GLY A 276 8.31 24.09 10.74
N GLU A 277 7.01 24.34 10.90
CA GLU A 277 6.47 25.71 11.03
C GLU A 277 6.90 26.35 12.36
N LEU A 278 6.87 25.57 13.45
CA LEU A 278 7.33 26.01 14.76
C LEU A 278 8.83 26.32 14.75
N ILE A 279 9.65 25.44 14.16
CA ILE A 279 11.09 25.62 14.01
C ILE A 279 11.39 26.88 13.18
N THR A 280 10.65 27.10 12.09
CA THR A 280 10.81 28.32 11.27
C THR A 280 10.57 29.58 12.10
N LYS A 281 9.50 29.62 12.92
CA LYS A 281 9.22 30.74 13.83
C LYS A 281 10.32 30.93 14.88
N GLN A 282 10.88 29.85 15.42
CA GLN A 282 11.99 29.91 16.37
C GLN A 282 13.25 30.52 15.73
N TYR A 283 13.56 30.16 14.49
CA TYR A 283 14.70 30.75 13.77
C TYR A 283 14.49 32.22 13.38
N ASP A 284 13.26 32.62 13.06
CA ASP A 284 12.93 34.04 12.84
C ASP A 284 13.15 34.85 14.13
N ALA A 285 12.71 34.34 15.29
CA ALA A 285 12.96 34.96 16.59
C ALA A 285 14.46 35.00 16.93
N ALA A 286 15.19 33.91 16.69
CA ALA A 286 16.64 33.87 16.88
C ALA A 286 17.35 34.90 15.98
N SER A 287 16.91 35.07 14.74
CA SER A 287 17.47 36.07 13.82
C SER A 287 17.28 37.50 14.36
N GLN A 288 16.12 37.80 14.96
CA GLN A 288 15.87 39.09 15.60
C GLN A 288 16.76 39.31 16.83
N VAL A 289 16.93 38.30 17.67
CA VAL A 289 17.81 38.35 18.86
C VAL A 289 19.27 38.56 18.45
N VAL A 290 19.72 37.87 17.41
CA VAL A 290 21.06 38.06 16.83
C VAL A 290 21.21 39.48 16.31
N GLU A 291 20.26 40.00 15.53
CA GLU A 291 20.33 41.39 15.04
C GLU A 291 20.41 42.41 16.17
N GLN A 292 19.61 42.24 17.23
CA GLN A 292 19.60 43.13 18.39
C GLN A 292 20.90 43.03 19.21
N THR A 293 21.44 41.83 19.36
CA THR A 293 22.75 41.60 20.00
C THR A 293 23.85 42.29 19.21
N GLY A 294 23.84 42.19 17.88
CA GLY A 294 24.79 42.88 17.00
C GLY A 294 24.74 44.40 17.16
N LYS A 295 23.54 45.00 17.23
CA LYS A 295 23.39 46.45 17.50
C LYS A 295 23.96 46.85 18.87
N THR A 296 23.71 46.04 19.89
CA THR A 296 24.24 46.26 21.25
C THR A 296 25.78 46.21 21.24
N PHE A 297 26.34 45.27 20.50
CA PHE A 297 27.77 45.08 20.35
C PHE A 297 28.46 46.28 19.69
N MET A 298 27.89 46.80 18.60
CA MET A 298 28.39 48.03 17.96
C MET A 298 28.41 49.22 18.93
N GLY A 299 27.38 49.36 19.78
CA GLY A 299 27.35 50.40 20.82
C GLY A 299 28.42 50.24 21.90
N GLN A 300 28.75 49.00 22.27
CA GLN A 300 29.87 48.71 23.20
C GLN A 300 31.22 49.08 22.57
N GLN A 301 31.41 48.78 21.28
CA GLN A 301 32.63 49.15 20.55
C GLN A 301 32.83 50.67 20.50
N GLU A 302 31.76 51.44 20.27
CA GLU A 302 31.81 52.90 20.31
C GLU A 302 32.16 53.43 21.72
N THR A 303 31.61 52.80 22.76
CA THR A 303 31.91 53.15 24.15
C THR A 303 33.37 52.87 24.49
N LEU A 304 33.90 51.74 24.05
CA LEU A 304 35.31 51.35 24.23
C LEU A 304 36.25 52.35 23.54
N ASN A 305 35.95 52.73 22.30
CA ASN A 305 36.71 53.74 21.56
C ASN A 305 36.73 55.09 22.30
N ASN A 306 35.60 55.47 22.88
CA ASN A 306 35.50 56.68 23.70
C ASN A 306 36.31 56.57 25.01
N LEU A 307 36.29 55.43 25.69
CA LEU A 307 37.10 55.18 26.88
C LEU A 307 38.59 55.25 26.56
N ARG A 308 39.03 54.63 25.45
CA ARG A 308 40.41 54.70 24.97
C ARG A 308 40.86 56.13 24.73
N ARG A 309 40.04 56.93 24.05
CA ARG A 309 40.33 58.35 23.81
C ARG A 309 40.48 59.12 25.12
N LYS A 310 39.54 58.96 26.07
CA LYS A 310 39.60 59.62 27.38
C LYS A 310 40.81 59.16 28.21
N ALA A 311 41.14 57.87 28.18
CA ALA A 311 42.33 57.36 28.85
C ALA A 311 43.59 58.05 28.32
N LYS A 312 43.72 58.20 27.00
CA LYS A 312 44.85 58.90 26.39
C LYS A 312 44.92 60.37 26.81
N GLU A 313 43.79 61.07 26.86
CA GLU A 313 43.70 62.46 27.35
C GLU A 313 44.19 62.58 28.82
N VAL A 314 43.82 61.62 29.68
CA VAL A 314 44.27 61.56 31.09
C VAL A 314 45.77 61.28 31.18
N GLU A 315 46.31 60.37 30.35
CA GLU A 315 47.74 60.09 30.30
C GLU A 315 48.55 61.34 29.93
N GLU A 316 48.09 62.08 28.91
CA GLU A 316 48.69 63.34 28.47
C GLU A 316 48.65 64.41 29.58
N TRP A 317 47.51 64.53 30.29
CA TRP A 317 47.38 65.44 31.43
C TRP A 317 48.31 65.08 32.60
N LEU A 318 48.38 63.80 32.99
CA LEU A 318 49.29 63.34 34.04
C LEU A 318 50.75 63.57 33.69
N ARG A 319 51.12 63.44 32.40
CA ARG A 319 52.47 63.74 31.92
C ARG A 319 52.79 65.23 32.04
N ALA A 320 51.85 66.11 31.69
CA ALA A 320 52.01 67.56 31.82
C ALA A 320 52.16 67.98 33.29
N VAL A 321 51.26 67.53 34.16
CA VAL A 321 51.29 67.83 35.61
C VAL A 321 52.56 67.28 36.27
N GLY A 322 52.98 66.06 35.92
CA GLY A 322 54.23 65.49 36.42
C GLY A 322 55.48 66.29 36.03
N ALA A 323 55.49 66.87 34.82
CA ALA A 323 56.57 67.73 34.36
C ALA A 323 56.61 69.08 35.09
N GLU A 324 55.46 69.62 35.52
CA GLU A 324 55.38 70.84 36.33
C GLU A 324 55.78 70.61 37.79
N ILE A 325 55.41 69.48 38.40
CA ILE A 325 55.80 69.12 39.77
C ILE A 325 57.31 68.86 39.89
N SER A 326 57.97 68.46 38.80
CA SER A 326 59.41 68.15 38.77
C SER A 326 60.33 69.36 38.48
N LYS A 327 59.75 70.54 38.22
CA LYS A 327 60.47 71.81 38.02
C LYS A 327 60.63 72.54 39.34
#